data_AF-A0A1V6I1C3-F1
#
_entry.id   AF-A0A1V6I1C3-F1
#
_cell.length_a   1.000
_cell.length_b   1.000
_cell.length_c   1.000
_cell.angle_alpha   90.00
_cell.angle_beta   90.00
_cell.angle_gamma   90.00
#
_symmetry.space_group_name_H-M   'P 1'
#
loop_
_entity.id
_entity.type
_entity.pdbx_description
1 polymer ?
#
loop_
_entity_poly.entity_id
_entity_poly.type
_entity_poly.pdbx_seq_one_letter_code
_entity_poly.pdbx_strand_id
1 'polypeptide(L)'
;MYYRRKILLALLSVFDGQLTAKQFQKYLFLFTRKQEIKSFDFVPYRYGCFSFQANQDIATLAKYGYCTIAENRKVRFFELTKDDDFFNTLKPEDRKSLLEVKAQFGNLRQSDLIRYTYRQYPYYAIKSVIAKDLLNSTELNTIELQKRHYHEKQLFSIGYEGISLEAYINKLIINDVNVLCDVRKNAYSQKYGFSKKTLELACKSVDIEYVHIPDLGIISNKRKELSSQEDYDDLFREYEKTTLKENRASLLAIRSLLDKGKRVALTCFEKDPKQCHRTCVANALMQLPETDYKFKNL
;
A
#
# COMPACT_ATOMS: atom_id res chain seq x y z
N MET A 1 13.09 -10.93 -17.08
CA MET A 1 12.56 -9.65 -16.52
C MET A 1 11.05 -9.74 -16.38
N TYR A 2 10.47 -9.28 -15.26
CA TYR A 2 9.00 -9.26 -15.10
C TYR A 2 8.31 -8.37 -16.15
N TYR A 3 7.12 -8.77 -16.60
CA TYR A 3 6.35 -8.01 -17.60
C TYR A 3 6.12 -6.55 -17.17
N ARG A 4 5.72 -6.32 -15.92
CA ARG A 4 5.51 -4.96 -15.38
C ARG A 4 6.74 -4.06 -15.45
N ARG A 5 7.96 -4.63 -15.41
CA ARG A 5 9.21 -3.85 -15.55
C ARG A 5 9.44 -3.42 -17.00
N LYS A 6 9.07 -4.26 -17.97
CA LYS A 6 9.09 -3.90 -19.39
C LYS A 6 8.16 -2.72 -19.66
N ILE A 7 6.99 -2.68 -19.01
CA ILE A 7 6.06 -1.53 -19.08
C ILE A 7 6.74 -0.24 -18.63
N LEU A 8 7.50 -0.26 -17.54
CA LEU A 8 8.19 0.94 -17.03
C LEU A 8 9.24 1.46 -18.03
N LEU A 9 10.01 0.56 -18.64
CA LEU A 9 11.02 0.93 -19.65
C LEU A 9 10.37 1.43 -20.94
N ALA A 10 9.34 0.74 -21.42
CA ALA A 10 8.56 1.17 -22.58
C ALA A 10 7.89 2.53 -22.33
N LEU A 11 7.38 2.79 -21.13
CA LEU A 11 6.83 4.08 -20.76
C LEU A 11 7.90 5.18 -20.83
N LEU A 12 9.13 4.93 -20.37
CA LEU A 12 10.20 5.92 -20.54
C LEU A 12 10.55 6.13 -22.02
N SER A 13 10.66 5.07 -22.81
CA SER A 13 10.98 5.13 -24.25
C SER A 13 9.94 5.94 -25.04
N VAL A 14 8.64 5.67 -24.82
CA VAL A 14 7.53 6.41 -25.45
C VAL A 14 7.52 7.90 -25.07
N PHE A 15 8.11 8.26 -23.93
CA PHE A 15 8.26 9.63 -23.47
C PHE A 15 9.71 10.13 -23.62
N ASP A 16 10.31 9.87 -24.78
CA ASP A 16 11.58 10.45 -25.22
C ASP A 16 12.77 10.07 -24.32
N GLY A 17 12.67 8.95 -23.62
CA GLY A 17 13.72 8.38 -22.78
C GLY A 17 13.90 9.03 -21.42
N GLN A 18 13.20 10.12 -21.10
CA GLN A 18 13.37 10.85 -19.84
C GLN A 18 12.04 11.36 -19.29
N LEU A 19 11.80 11.11 -18.01
CA LEU A 19 10.67 11.67 -17.27
C LEU A 19 11.08 12.10 -15.87
N THR A 20 10.47 13.17 -15.35
CA THR A 20 10.53 13.39 -13.90
C THR A 20 9.82 12.25 -13.16
N ALA A 21 10.25 11.94 -11.95
CA ALA A 21 9.60 10.92 -11.12
C ALA A 21 8.12 11.21 -10.86
N LYS A 22 7.72 12.50 -10.83
CA LYS A 22 6.33 12.92 -10.70
C LYS A 22 5.53 12.61 -11.97
N GLN A 23 6.00 13.05 -13.14
CA GLN A 23 5.35 12.74 -14.42
C GLN A 23 5.25 11.24 -14.65
N PHE A 24 6.32 10.50 -14.38
CA PHE A 24 6.36 9.04 -14.50
C PHE A 24 5.21 8.36 -13.74
N GLN A 25 5.01 8.73 -12.48
CA GLN A 25 3.92 8.19 -11.66
C GLN A 25 2.54 8.55 -12.24
N LYS A 26 2.37 9.75 -12.84
CA LYS A 26 1.10 10.17 -13.45
C LYS A 26 0.80 9.45 -14.75
N TYR A 27 1.78 9.37 -15.65
CA TYR A 27 1.60 8.67 -16.92
C TYR A 27 1.37 7.17 -16.68
N LEU A 28 2.13 6.55 -15.77
CA LEU A 28 1.90 5.15 -15.39
C LEU A 28 0.49 4.96 -14.79
N PHE A 29 0.06 5.87 -13.91
CA PHE A 29 -1.28 5.82 -13.33
C PHE A 29 -2.37 5.87 -14.42
N LEU A 30 -2.29 6.85 -15.33
CA LEU A 30 -3.26 6.99 -16.43
C LEU A 30 -3.26 5.77 -17.36
N PHE A 31 -2.08 5.26 -17.70
CA PHE A 31 -1.91 4.03 -18.46
C PHE A 31 -2.60 2.84 -17.79
N THR A 32 -2.36 2.60 -16.50
CA THR A 32 -2.97 1.45 -15.79
C THR A 32 -4.49 1.53 -15.69
N ARG A 33 -5.12 2.70 -15.92
CA ARG A 33 -6.59 2.82 -15.98
C ARG A 33 -7.19 2.39 -17.31
N LYS A 34 -6.35 2.20 -18.34
CA LYS A 34 -6.73 1.58 -19.61
C LYS A 34 -6.54 0.05 -19.61
N GLN A 35 -5.87 -0.50 -18.60
CA GLN A 35 -5.66 -1.94 -18.47
C GLN A 35 -6.85 -2.63 -17.79
N GLU A 36 -7.24 -3.79 -18.32
CA GLU A 36 -8.21 -4.68 -17.66
C GLU A 36 -7.60 -5.27 -16.38
N ILE A 37 -6.42 -5.89 -16.50
CA ILE A 37 -5.61 -6.35 -15.37
C ILE A 37 -4.48 -5.35 -15.13
N LYS A 38 -4.61 -4.60 -14.04
CA LYS A 38 -3.68 -3.53 -13.68
C LYS A 38 -2.30 -4.11 -13.36
N SER A 39 -1.28 -3.56 -14.03
CA SER A 39 0.12 -3.95 -13.75
C SER A 39 0.69 -3.29 -12.50
N PHE A 40 0.10 -2.17 -12.06
CA PHE A 40 0.47 -1.44 -10.85
C PHE A 40 -0.77 -0.89 -10.15
N ASP A 41 -0.70 -0.87 -8.82
CA ASP A 41 -1.66 -0.21 -7.93
C ASP A 41 -1.05 1.08 -7.37
N PHE A 42 -1.91 1.96 -6.87
CA PHE A 42 -1.53 3.29 -6.42
C PHE A 42 -2.23 3.65 -5.11
N VAL A 43 -1.62 4.52 -4.31
CA VAL A 43 -2.22 5.15 -3.13
C VAL A 43 -2.27 6.68 -3.28
N PRO A 44 -3.10 7.39 -2.52
CA PRO A 44 -2.99 8.83 -2.35
C PRO A 44 -1.65 9.21 -1.69
N TYR A 45 -0.99 10.25 -2.19
CA TYR A 45 0.34 10.65 -1.73
C TYR A 45 0.56 12.16 -1.92
N ARG A 46 1.74 12.64 -1.48
CA ARG A 46 2.17 14.05 -1.47
C ARG A 46 1.91 14.82 -2.76
N TYR A 47 2.00 14.16 -3.91
CA TYR A 47 1.78 14.78 -5.23
C TYR A 47 0.67 14.08 -6.02
N GLY A 48 -0.25 13.37 -5.35
CA GLY A 48 -1.34 12.61 -5.95
C GLY A 48 -1.11 11.11 -5.91
N CYS A 49 -1.62 10.37 -6.91
CA CYS A 49 -1.36 8.94 -7.08
C CYS A 49 0.13 8.59 -7.08
N PHE A 50 0.48 7.52 -6.35
CA PHE A 50 1.84 6.99 -6.23
C PHE A 50 1.83 5.47 -6.08
N SER A 51 2.71 4.79 -6.82
CA SER A 51 3.01 3.36 -6.68
C SER A 51 4.41 3.17 -6.09
N PHE A 52 4.46 2.57 -4.89
CA PHE A 52 5.69 2.12 -4.24
C PHE A 52 6.34 0.98 -5.03
N GLN A 53 5.53 0.08 -5.60
CA GLN A 53 6.02 -1.04 -6.41
C GLN A 53 6.70 -0.54 -7.69
N ALA A 54 6.11 0.42 -8.39
CA ALA A 54 6.73 1.02 -9.58
C ALA A 54 8.07 1.69 -9.23
N ASN A 55 8.13 2.43 -8.12
CA ASN A 55 9.36 3.08 -7.67
C ASN A 55 10.46 2.07 -7.31
N GLN A 56 10.11 0.96 -6.64
CA GLN A 56 11.05 -0.12 -6.35
C GLN A 56 11.53 -0.82 -7.61
N ASP A 57 10.63 -1.05 -8.57
CA ASP A 57 10.99 -1.68 -9.83
C ASP A 57 11.91 -0.76 -10.66
N ILE A 58 11.68 0.56 -10.69
CA ILE A 58 12.63 1.53 -11.25
C ILE A 58 13.99 1.46 -10.54
N ALA A 59 14.02 1.42 -9.20
CA ALA A 59 15.28 1.30 -8.47
C ALA A 59 16.02 -0.02 -8.80
N THR A 60 15.28 -1.10 -9.03
CA THR A 60 15.85 -2.39 -9.45
C THR A 60 16.37 -2.34 -10.89
N LEU A 61 15.61 -1.75 -11.81
CA LEU A 61 16.01 -1.54 -13.19
C LEU A 61 17.26 -0.67 -13.32
N ALA A 62 17.38 0.34 -12.45
CA ALA A 62 18.57 1.19 -12.39
C ALA A 62 19.81 0.42 -11.93
N LYS A 63 19.67 -0.46 -10.93
CA LYS A 63 20.75 -1.37 -10.50
C LYS A 63 21.18 -2.34 -11.60
N TYR A 64 20.26 -2.73 -12.48
CA TYR A 64 20.55 -3.58 -13.63
C TYR A 64 21.05 -2.79 -14.85
N GLY A 65 21.17 -1.48 -14.74
CA GLY A 65 21.74 -0.64 -15.80
C GLY A 65 20.80 -0.36 -16.97
N TYR A 66 19.48 -0.53 -16.82
CA TYR A 66 18.48 -0.18 -17.86
C TYR A 66 18.02 1.28 -17.81
N CYS A 67 18.19 1.93 -16.65
CA CYS A 67 17.90 3.35 -16.49
C CYS A 67 18.84 3.95 -15.43
N THR A 68 18.91 5.27 -15.39
CA THR A 68 19.54 6.00 -14.29
C THR A 68 18.48 6.74 -13.49
N ILE A 69 18.87 7.11 -12.26
CA ILE A 69 18.06 7.94 -11.38
C ILE A 69 18.91 9.17 -11.07
N ALA A 70 18.64 10.26 -11.78
CA ALA A 70 19.31 11.53 -11.58
C ALA A 70 18.51 12.42 -10.61
N GLU A 71 19.20 13.30 -9.89
CA GLU A 71 18.57 14.32 -9.04
C GLU A 71 19.25 15.67 -9.26
N ASN A 72 18.45 16.68 -9.62
CA ASN A 72 18.91 18.04 -9.84
C ASN A 72 17.93 19.02 -9.18
N ARG A 73 18.43 19.96 -8.36
CA ARG A 73 17.61 21.01 -7.71
C ARG A 73 16.33 20.46 -7.05
N LYS A 74 16.42 19.31 -6.36
CA LYS A 74 15.30 18.57 -5.71
C LYS A 74 14.26 17.97 -6.65
N VAL A 75 14.55 17.89 -7.95
CA VAL A 75 13.75 17.16 -8.93
C VAL A 75 14.48 15.87 -9.26
N ARG A 76 13.78 14.75 -9.08
CA ARG A 76 14.25 13.42 -9.43
C ARG A 76 13.80 13.06 -10.83
N PHE A 77 14.70 12.54 -11.65
CA PHE A 77 14.47 12.10 -13.02
C PHE A 77 14.73 10.61 -13.15
N PHE A 78 14.03 9.98 -14.07
CA PHE A 78 14.28 8.63 -14.55
C PHE A 78 14.64 8.73 -16.03
N GLU A 79 15.80 8.19 -16.39
CA GLU A 79 16.37 8.31 -17.73
C GLU A 79 16.77 6.93 -18.23
N LEU A 80 16.38 6.57 -19.45
CA LEU A 80 16.87 5.34 -20.07
C LEU A 80 18.37 5.44 -20.34
N THR A 81 19.09 4.37 -20.01
CA THR A 81 20.50 4.22 -20.41
C THR A 81 20.61 3.64 -21.81
N LYS A 82 19.66 2.77 -22.18
CA LYS A 82 19.55 2.11 -23.49
C LYS A 82 18.07 1.91 -23.82
N ASP A 83 17.72 2.13 -25.07
CA ASP A 83 16.40 1.76 -25.59
C ASP A 83 16.50 0.40 -26.28
N ASP A 84 16.35 -0.68 -25.49
CA ASP A 84 16.40 -2.05 -25.98
C ASP A 84 15.06 -2.51 -26.62
N ASP A 85 14.30 -1.57 -27.18
CA ASP A 85 13.00 -1.80 -27.84
C ASP A 85 11.98 -2.58 -26.98
N PHE A 86 11.95 -2.28 -25.68
CA PHE A 86 11.00 -2.93 -24.76
C PHE A 86 9.54 -2.69 -25.14
N PHE A 87 9.26 -1.58 -25.83
CA PHE A 87 7.92 -1.24 -26.33
C PHE A 87 7.37 -2.36 -27.23
N ASN A 88 8.14 -2.87 -28.19
CA ASN A 88 7.69 -3.93 -29.09
C ASN A 88 7.55 -5.30 -28.42
N THR A 89 8.10 -5.47 -27.21
CA THR A 89 7.94 -6.70 -26.42
C THR A 89 6.67 -6.73 -25.57
N LEU A 90 5.91 -5.63 -25.53
CA LEU A 90 4.64 -5.54 -24.82
C LEU A 90 3.49 -6.13 -25.64
N LYS A 91 2.41 -6.51 -24.94
CA LYS A 91 1.19 -6.95 -25.59
C LYS A 91 0.60 -5.82 -26.48
N PRO A 92 -0.03 -6.13 -27.63
CA PRO A 92 -0.59 -5.12 -28.54
C PRO A 92 -1.48 -4.06 -27.89
N GLU A 93 -2.34 -4.48 -26.96
CA GLU A 93 -3.27 -3.65 -26.20
C GLU A 93 -2.56 -2.66 -25.25
N ASP A 94 -1.45 -3.09 -24.63
CA ASP A 94 -0.64 -2.22 -23.77
C ASP A 94 0.16 -1.22 -24.61
N ARG A 95 0.69 -1.65 -25.77
CA ARG A 95 1.34 -0.73 -26.73
C ARG A 95 0.39 0.36 -27.19
N LYS A 96 -0.82 -0.03 -27.62
CA LYS A 96 -1.89 0.91 -28.01
C LYS A 96 -2.21 1.87 -26.87
N SER A 97 -2.40 1.36 -25.66
CA SER A 97 -2.73 2.16 -24.47
C SER A 97 -1.63 3.17 -24.12
N LEU A 98 -0.34 2.80 -24.22
CA LEU A 98 0.77 3.72 -24.00
C LEU A 98 0.79 4.85 -25.03
N LEU A 99 0.62 4.54 -26.31
CA LEU A 99 0.57 5.53 -27.38
C LEU A 99 -0.60 6.50 -27.20
N GLU A 100 -1.77 6.01 -26.81
CA GLU A 100 -2.93 6.86 -26.49
C GLU A 100 -2.63 7.81 -25.32
N VAL A 101 -1.96 7.34 -24.27
CA VAL A 101 -1.57 8.19 -23.12
C VAL A 101 -0.57 9.26 -23.55
N LYS A 102 0.43 8.92 -24.38
CA LYS A 102 1.37 9.90 -24.94
C LYS A 102 0.66 10.92 -25.83
N ALA A 103 -0.21 10.47 -26.73
CA ALA A 103 -0.97 11.36 -27.61
C ALA A 103 -1.86 12.34 -26.82
N GLN A 104 -2.53 11.84 -25.78
CA GLN A 104 -3.48 12.64 -24.99
C GLN A 104 -2.80 13.59 -23.99
N PHE A 105 -1.70 13.17 -23.36
CA PHE A 105 -1.13 13.87 -22.20
C PHE A 105 0.34 14.25 -22.35
N GLY A 106 1.00 13.87 -23.44
CA GLY A 106 2.45 14.05 -23.64
C GLY A 106 2.91 15.50 -23.71
N ASN A 107 2.04 16.40 -24.17
CA ASN A 107 2.35 17.83 -24.31
C ASN A 107 1.94 18.65 -23.08
N LEU A 108 1.35 18.02 -22.05
CA LEU A 108 0.96 18.74 -20.84
C LEU A 108 2.19 19.06 -19.98
N ARG A 109 2.21 20.28 -19.43
CA ARG A 109 3.14 20.60 -18.35
C ARG A 109 2.83 19.72 -17.14
N GLN A 110 3.84 19.46 -16.32
CA GLN A 110 3.68 18.64 -15.12
C GLN A 110 2.55 19.11 -14.20
N SER A 111 2.38 20.43 -14.02
CA SER A 111 1.29 21.00 -13.20
C SER A 111 -0.08 20.66 -13.76
N ASP A 112 -0.25 20.77 -15.08
CA ASP A 112 -1.51 20.50 -15.78
C ASP A 112 -1.84 18.99 -15.75
N LEU A 113 -0.82 18.14 -15.89
CA LEU A 113 -0.95 16.69 -15.73
C LEU A 113 -1.39 16.30 -14.30
N ILE A 114 -0.77 16.90 -13.28
CA ILE A 114 -1.14 16.66 -11.89
C ILE A 114 -2.58 17.14 -11.63
N ARG A 115 -2.90 18.37 -12.04
CA ARG A 115 -4.26 18.95 -11.92
C ARG A 115 -5.30 18.06 -12.60
N TYR A 116 -5.02 17.53 -13.80
CA TYR A 116 -5.89 16.57 -14.48
C TYR A 116 -6.16 15.35 -13.60
N THR A 117 -5.12 14.72 -13.04
CA THR A 117 -5.32 13.55 -12.18
C THR A 117 -6.12 13.86 -10.91
N TYR A 118 -6.02 15.08 -10.37
CA TYR A 118 -6.77 15.46 -9.16
C TYR A 118 -8.25 15.66 -9.47
N ARG A 119 -8.58 16.26 -10.62
CA ARG A 119 -9.96 16.49 -11.04
C ARG A 119 -10.67 15.18 -11.39
N GLN A 120 -9.98 14.28 -12.11
CA GLN A 120 -10.57 13.03 -12.56
C GLN A 120 -10.56 11.93 -11.49
N TYR A 121 -9.59 11.96 -10.58
CA TYR A 121 -9.41 10.93 -9.55
C TYR A 121 -9.12 11.55 -8.18
N PRO A 122 -10.08 12.30 -7.61
CA PRO A 122 -9.86 13.15 -6.43
C PRO A 122 -9.41 12.38 -5.19
N TYR A 123 -9.78 11.10 -5.05
CA TYR A 123 -9.30 10.24 -3.97
C TYR A 123 -7.77 10.23 -3.86
N TYR A 124 -7.06 10.22 -5.00
CA TYR A 124 -5.60 10.17 -4.99
C TYR A 124 -4.94 11.48 -4.56
N ALA A 125 -5.71 12.56 -4.44
CA ALA A 125 -5.22 13.87 -4.04
C ALA A 125 -5.46 14.19 -2.55
N ILE A 126 -6.11 13.30 -1.77
CA ILE A 126 -6.44 13.58 -0.36
C ILE A 126 -5.24 13.81 0.57
N LYS A 127 -4.03 13.37 0.16
CA LYS A 127 -2.76 13.60 0.86
C LYS A 127 -1.84 14.59 0.13
N SER A 128 -2.36 15.31 -0.86
CA SER A 128 -1.55 16.23 -1.65
C SER A 128 -1.11 17.44 -0.82
N VAL A 129 0.18 17.78 -0.92
CA VAL A 129 0.75 18.98 -0.31
C VAL A 129 0.70 20.21 -1.23
N ILE A 130 0.27 20.04 -2.49
CA ILE A 130 0.21 21.10 -3.51
C ILE A 130 -1.19 21.28 -4.11
N ALA A 131 -2.21 20.60 -3.59
CA ALA A 131 -3.57 20.71 -4.14
C ALA A 131 -4.10 22.15 -4.10
N LYS A 132 -3.82 22.88 -3.02
CA LYS A 132 -4.24 24.29 -2.86
C LYS A 132 -3.60 25.23 -3.88
N ASP A 133 -2.39 24.91 -4.33
CA ASP A 133 -1.68 25.71 -5.34
C ASP A 133 -2.20 25.41 -6.77
N LEU A 134 -2.86 24.27 -6.94
CA LEU A 134 -3.24 23.75 -8.26
C LEU A 134 -4.73 23.78 -8.55
N LEU A 135 -5.61 24.00 -7.58
CA LEU A 135 -7.06 23.81 -7.71
C LEU A 135 -7.84 25.01 -7.15
N ASN A 136 -9.05 25.22 -7.69
CA ASN A 136 -9.99 26.19 -7.12
C ASN A 136 -10.76 25.61 -5.93
N SER A 137 -11.55 26.44 -5.24
CA SER A 137 -12.31 26.06 -4.05
C SER A 137 -13.28 24.89 -4.28
N THR A 138 -13.99 24.88 -5.41
CA THR A 138 -14.93 23.81 -5.77
C THR A 138 -14.21 22.48 -5.96
N GLU A 139 -13.08 22.47 -6.68
CA GLU A 139 -12.27 21.28 -6.91
C GLU A 139 -11.61 20.76 -5.61
N LEU A 140 -11.18 21.67 -4.73
CA LEU A 140 -10.65 21.31 -3.41
C LEU A 140 -11.73 20.66 -2.54
N ASN A 141 -12.96 21.20 -2.56
CA ASN A 141 -14.07 20.61 -1.85
C ASN A 141 -14.37 19.18 -2.34
N THR A 142 -14.27 18.93 -3.65
CA THR A 142 -14.40 17.57 -4.21
C THR A 142 -13.36 16.60 -3.62
N ILE A 143 -12.13 17.05 -3.38
CA ILE A 143 -11.09 16.23 -2.72
C ILE A 143 -11.44 16.01 -1.25
N GLU A 144 -11.89 17.04 -0.53
CA GLU A 144 -12.24 16.91 0.88
C GLU A 144 -13.38 15.90 1.09
N LEU A 145 -14.38 15.87 0.20
CA LEU A 145 -15.44 14.87 0.23
C LEU A 145 -14.95 13.42 0.01
N GLN A 146 -13.72 13.22 -0.48
CA GLN A 146 -13.12 11.87 -0.58
C GLN A 146 -12.46 11.41 0.72
N LYS A 147 -12.17 12.32 1.65
CA LYS A 147 -11.59 11.95 2.94
C LYS A 147 -12.66 11.28 3.79
N ARG A 148 -12.27 10.17 4.42
CA ARG A 148 -13.12 9.43 5.33
C ARG A 148 -12.64 9.72 6.74
N HIS A 149 -13.54 10.23 7.55
CA HIS A 149 -13.30 10.50 8.95
C HIS A 149 -14.44 9.89 9.75
N TYR A 150 -14.11 8.93 10.62
CA TYR A 150 -15.06 8.31 11.53
C TYR A 150 -14.68 8.64 12.97
N HIS A 151 -15.68 9.06 13.75
CA HIS A 151 -15.49 9.34 15.18
C HIS A 151 -15.49 8.07 16.04
N GLU A 152 -16.09 7.00 15.53
CA GLU A 152 -16.23 5.71 16.20
C GLU A 152 -14.90 4.95 16.21
N LYS A 153 -14.46 4.52 17.39
CA LYS A 153 -13.36 3.55 17.53
C LYS A 153 -13.77 2.19 16.98
N GLN A 154 -12.81 1.49 16.40
CA GLN A 154 -13.08 0.22 15.74
C GLN A 154 -11.83 -0.65 15.66
N LEU A 155 -12.01 -1.96 15.86
CA LEU A 155 -10.97 -2.96 15.69
C LEU A 155 -11.12 -3.64 14.32
N PHE A 156 -10.01 -3.77 13.62
CA PHE A 156 -9.93 -4.44 12.32
C PHE A 156 -8.93 -5.59 12.33
N SER A 157 -9.12 -6.52 11.40
CA SER A 157 -8.17 -7.56 11.05
C SER A 157 -7.90 -7.51 9.55
N ILE A 158 -6.63 -7.55 9.15
CA ILE A 158 -6.22 -7.47 7.74
C ILE A 158 -5.02 -8.39 7.44
N GLY A 159 -5.20 -9.25 6.44
CA GLY A 159 -4.15 -10.09 5.84
C GLY A 159 -3.61 -9.48 4.55
N TYR A 160 -2.33 -9.71 4.24
CA TYR A 160 -1.69 -9.18 3.02
C TYR A 160 -1.37 -10.23 1.95
N GLU A 161 -1.68 -11.50 2.19
CA GLU A 161 -1.60 -12.55 1.19
C GLU A 161 -2.46 -12.20 -0.04
N GLY A 162 -1.92 -12.47 -1.23
CA GLY A 162 -2.62 -12.22 -2.51
C GLY A 162 -2.78 -10.76 -2.95
N ILE A 163 -2.52 -9.74 -2.12
CA ILE A 163 -2.72 -8.31 -2.49
C ILE A 163 -1.43 -7.47 -2.51
N SER A 164 -1.37 -6.43 -3.34
CA SER A 164 -0.23 -5.49 -3.39
C SER A 164 -0.15 -4.63 -2.11
N LEU A 165 1.01 -4.01 -1.88
CA LEU A 165 1.17 -3.03 -0.78
C LEU A 165 0.16 -1.89 -0.94
N GLU A 166 0.00 -1.36 -2.15
CA GLU A 166 -0.92 -0.25 -2.41
C GLU A 166 -2.39 -0.65 -2.22
N ALA A 167 -2.79 -1.84 -2.67
CA ALA A 167 -4.15 -2.34 -2.40
C ALA A 167 -4.40 -2.50 -0.89
N TYR A 168 -3.40 -3.01 -0.16
CA TYR A 168 -3.45 -3.15 1.30
C TYR A 168 -3.57 -1.78 1.99
N ILE A 169 -2.72 -0.81 1.65
CA ILE A 169 -2.76 0.54 2.23
C ILE A 169 -4.08 1.25 1.89
N ASN A 170 -4.62 1.09 0.68
CA ASN A 170 -5.93 1.64 0.33
C ASN A 170 -7.05 1.07 1.21
N LYS A 171 -7.05 -0.22 1.54
CA LYS A 171 -8.02 -0.79 2.47
C LYS A 171 -7.99 -0.08 3.83
N LEU A 172 -6.79 0.24 4.33
CA LEU A 172 -6.60 0.96 5.59
C LEU A 172 -7.14 2.40 5.50
N ILE A 173 -6.78 3.14 4.44
CA ILE A 173 -7.25 4.52 4.21
C ILE A 173 -8.79 4.58 4.10
N ILE A 174 -9.37 3.66 3.32
CA ILE A 174 -10.82 3.59 3.06
C ILE A 174 -11.62 3.28 4.33
N ASN A 175 -11.01 2.64 5.33
CA ASN A 175 -11.64 2.36 6.62
C ASN A 175 -11.20 3.33 7.72
N ASP A 176 -10.44 4.39 7.37
CA ASP A 176 -9.90 5.40 8.29
C ASP A 176 -9.14 4.76 9.46
N VAL A 177 -8.30 3.77 9.16
CA VAL A 177 -7.44 3.15 10.18
C VAL A 177 -6.40 4.18 10.61
N ASN A 178 -6.29 4.42 11.92
CA ASN A 178 -5.30 5.34 12.48
C ASN A 178 -3.99 4.63 12.85
N VAL A 179 -4.10 3.38 13.34
CA VAL A 179 -2.94 2.60 13.82
C VAL A 179 -2.99 1.19 13.24
N LEU A 180 -1.87 0.76 12.65
CA LEU A 180 -1.63 -0.61 12.21
C LEU A 180 -0.75 -1.33 13.23
N CYS A 181 -1.33 -2.28 13.96
CA CYS A 181 -0.65 -3.16 14.88
C CYS A 181 -0.19 -4.45 14.19
N ASP A 182 1.11 -4.59 13.99
CA ASP A 182 1.74 -5.78 13.44
C ASP A 182 1.98 -6.81 14.55
N VAL A 183 1.18 -7.87 14.55
CA VAL A 183 1.23 -8.93 15.56
C VAL A 183 2.10 -10.11 15.12
N ARG A 184 2.92 -9.96 14.08
CA ARG A 184 3.85 -11.00 13.63
C ARG A 184 5.03 -11.09 14.59
N LYS A 185 5.45 -12.31 14.95
CA LYS A 185 6.65 -12.53 15.78
C LYS A 185 7.87 -11.90 15.11
N ASN A 186 8.03 -12.20 13.83
CA ASN A 186 9.04 -11.61 12.96
C ASN A 186 8.32 -10.83 11.86
N ALA A 187 8.46 -9.50 11.85
CA ALA A 187 7.91 -8.62 10.82
C ALA A 187 8.74 -8.67 9.51
N TYR A 188 9.06 -9.88 9.06
CA TYR A 188 9.79 -10.16 7.83
C TYR A 188 8.83 -10.76 6.79
N SER A 189 8.98 -10.36 5.54
CA SER A 189 8.25 -10.95 4.41
C SER A 189 9.09 -10.87 3.15
N GLN A 190 9.04 -11.93 2.34
CA GLN A 190 9.60 -11.94 0.99
C GLN A 190 8.73 -11.15 0.01
N LYS A 191 7.45 -10.92 0.35
CA LYS A 191 6.55 -10.10 -0.46
C LYS A 191 6.95 -8.63 -0.29
N TYR A 192 7.22 -7.97 -1.42
CA TYR A 192 7.58 -6.56 -1.41
C TYR A 192 6.53 -5.73 -0.66
N GLY A 193 7.01 -4.80 0.16
CA GLY A 193 6.17 -3.88 0.92
C GLY A 193 5.87 -4.31 2.35
N PHE A 194 6.02 -5.59 2.69
CA PHE A 194 5.55 -6.13 3.97
C PHE A 194 6.66 -6.49 4.98
N SER A 195 7.91 -6.13 4.70
CA SER A 195 8.95 -6.08 5.74
C SER A 195 8.75 -4.86 6.65
N LYS A 196 9.10 -4.98 7.93
CA LYS A 196 8.89 -3.94 8.97
C LYS A 196 9.14 -2.52 8.47
N LYS A 197 10.38 -2.24 8.05
CA LYS A 197 10.82 -0.91 7.61
C LYS A 197 10.00 -0.37 6.44
N THR A 198 9.70 -1.21 5.45
CA THR A 198 8.97 -0.77 4.25
C THR A 198 7.50 -0.52 4.56
N LEU A 199 6.88 -1.41 5.35
CA LEU A 199 5.48 -1.27 5.76
C LEU A 199 5.27 -0.05 6.66
N GLU A 200 6.16 0.17 7.61
CA GLU A 200 6.19 1.35 8.49
C GLU A 200 6.27 2.65 7.67
N LEU A 201 7.21 2.72 6.71
CA LEU A 201 7.35 3.88 5.83
C LEU A 201 6.10 4.11 4.97
N ALA A 202 5.50 3.04 4.44
CA ALA A 202 4.28 3.13 3.64
C ALA A 202 3.11 3.66 4.48
N CYS A 203 2.90 3.12 5.69
CA CYS A 203 1.87 3.58 6.63
C CYS A 203 2.08 5.05 7.02
N LYS A 204 3.29 5.41 7.46
CA LYS A 204 3.64 6.78 7.85
C LYS A 204 3.38 7.77 6.73
N SER A 205 3.60 7.36 5.48
CA SER A 205 3.41 8.24 4.33
C SER A 205 1.95 8.57 4.00
N VAL A 206 1.01 7.85 4.58
CA VAL A 206 -0.43 8.09 4.48
C VAL A 206 -1.06 8.42 5.84
N ASP A 207 -0.23 8.83 6.80
CA ASP A 207 -0.59 9.22 8.17
C ASP A 207 -1.22 8.09 9.01
N ILE A 208 -0.73 6.85 8.81
CA ILE A 208 -1.08 5.69 9.62
C ILE A 208 0.12 5.36 10.51
N GLU A 209 -0.11 5.30 11.82
CA GLU A 209 0.90 4.86 12.78
C GLU A 209 1.14 3.35 12.65
N TYR A 210 2.40 2.91 12.75
CA TYR A 210 2.76 1.49 12.71
C TYR A 210 3.37 1.09 14.04
N VAL A 211 2.80 0.06 14.67
CA VAL A 211 3.25 -0.48 15.96
C VAL A 211 3.54 -1.96 15.78
N HIS A 212 4.76 -2.40 16.06
CA HIS A 212 5.13 -3.82 16.00
C HIS A 212 5.06 -4.44 17.40
N ILE A 213 4.23 -5.46 17.56
CA ILE A 213 3.94 -6.15 18.83
C ILE A 213 4.32 -7.62 18.69
N PRO A 214 5.63 -7.95 18.70
CA PRO A 214 6.11 -9.30 18.43
C PRO A 214 5.71 -10.32 19.50
N ASP A 215 5.39 -9.87 20.71
CA ASP A 215 5.00 -10.72 21.84
C ASP A 215 3.70 -11.49 21.59
N LEU A 216 2.82 -10.94 20.75
CA LEU A 216 1.58 -11.61 20.32
C LEU A 216 1.78 -12.52 19.11
N GLY A 217 3.00 -12.68 18.61
CA GLY A 217 3.28 -13.49 17.43
C GLY A 217 3.59 -14.95 17.75
N ILE A 218 3.11 -15.87 16.90
CA ILE A 218 3.50 -17.28 16.97
C ILE A 218 4.95 -17.45 16.49
N ILE A 219 5.78 -18.12 17.29
CA ILE A 219 7.18 -18.44 16.96
C ILE A 219 7.21 -19.38 15.75
N SER A 220 8.20 -19.23 14.87
CA SER A 220 8.28 -19.98 13.60
C SER A 220 8.33 -21.50 13.76
N ASN A 221 8.92 -22.00 14.84
CA ASN A 221 9.00 -23.44 15.11
C ASN A 221 7.63 -24.09 15.37
N LYS A 222 6.68 -23.36 15.98
CA LYS A 222 5.32 -23.83 16.24
C LYS A 222 4.41 -23.80 15.00
N ARG A 223 4.88 -23.22 13.89
CA ARG A 223 4.14 -23.13 12.61
C ARG A 223 4.50 -24.26 11.63
N LYS A 224 5.29 -25.23 12.06
CA LYS A 224 5.68 -26.37 11.21
C LYS A 224 4.53 -27.37 11.19
N GLU A 225 4.26 -27.95 10.01
CA GLU A 225 3.33 -29.08 9.81
C GLU A 225 1.83 -28.76 9.92
N LEU A 226 1.41 -27.51 9.64
CA LEU A 226 -0.02 -27.17 9.52
C LEU A 226 -0.56 -27.59 8.15
N SER A 227 -1.27 -28.72 8.10
CA SER A 227 -1.79 -29.36 6.89
C SER A 227 -3.33 -29.42 6.85
N SER A 228 -3.97 -29.40 8.02
CA SER A 228 -5.41 -29.49 8.20
C SER A 228 -5.93 -28.31 9.05
N GLN A 229 -7.25 -28.04 9.00
CA GLN A 229 -7.86 -27.03 9.88
C GLN A 229 -7.75 -27.43 11.37
N GLU A 230 -7.75 -28.72 11.67
CA GLU A 230 -7.60 -29.23 13.04
C GLU A 230 -6.23 -28.86 13.62
N ASP A 231 -5.16 -28.92 12.81
CA ASP A 231 -3.81 -28.51 13.20
C ASP A 231 -3.77 -27.02 13.61
N TYR A 232 -4.49 -26.17 12.86
CA TYR A 232 -4.62 -24.74 13.20
C TYR A 232 -5.39 -24.55 14.51
N ASP A 233 -6.49 -25.29 14.69
CA ASP A 233 -7.32 -25.18 15.89
C ASP A 233 -6.54 -25.61 17.14
N ASP A 234 -5.74 -26.67 17.06
CA ASP A 234 -4.83 -27.09 18.15
C ASP A 234 -3.76 -26.06 18.46
N LEU A 235 -3.10 -25.54 17.43
CA LEU A 235 -2.12 -24.47 17.58
C LEU A 235 -2.74 -23.24 18.27
N PHE A 236 -3.96 -22.87 17.90
CA PHE A 236 -4.66 -21.72 18.48
C PHE A 236 -5.10 -21.98 19.92
N ARG A 237 -5.57 -23.19 20.26
CA ARG A 237 -5.84 -23.60 21.65
C ARG A 237 -4.59 -23.48 22.53
N GLU A 238 -3.44 -23.93 22.04
CA GLU A 238 -2.18 -23.81 22.78
C GLU A 238 -1.75 -22.34 22.91
N TYR A 239 -1.83 -21.58 21.81
CA TYR A 239 -1.48 -20.16 21.76
C TYR A 239 -2.30 -19.33 22.76
N GLU A 240 -3.61 -19.56 22.86
CA GLU A 240 -4.50 -18.88 23.80
C GLU A 240 -4.15 -19.20 25.26
N LYS A 241 -3.82 -20.46 25.57
CA LYS A 241 -3.45 -20.90 26.92
C LYS A 241 -2.06 -20.43 27.36
N THR A 242 -1.17 -20.19 26.41
CA THR A 242 0.25 -19.84 26.66
C THR A 242 0.52 -18.39 26.28
N THR A 243 0.91 -18.13 25.02
CA THR A 243 1.42 -16.85 24.53
C THR A 243 0.45 -15.71 24.80
N LEU A 244 -0.85 -15.90 24.54
CA LEU A 244 -1.83 -14.84 24.71
C LEU A 244 -2.05 -14.48 26.19
N LYS A 245 -2.06 -15.49 27.06
CA LYS A 245 -2.22 -15.34 28.52
C LYS A 245 -1.01 -14.67 29.15
N GLU A 246 0.19 -15.11 28.78
CA GLU A 246 1.48 -14.57 29.28
C GLU A 246 1.70 -13.12 28.84
N ASN A 247 1.25 -12.76 27.65
CA ASN A 247 1.49 -11.43 27.05
C ASN A 247 0.28 -10.50 27.16
N ARG A 248 -0.47 -10.58 28.28
CA ARG A 248 -1.64 -9.72 28.54
C ARG A 248 -1.32 -8.22 28.47
N ALA A 249 -0.12 -7.80 28.89
CA ALA A 249 0.31 -6.40 28.79
C ALA A 249 0.29 -5.88 27.34
N SER A 250 0.70 -6.72 26.38
CA SER A 250 0.71 -6.39 24.94
C SER A 250 -0.71 -6.31 24.36
N LEU A 251 -1.65 -7.10 24.86
CA LEU A 251 -3.08 -6.92 24.54
C LEU A 251 -3.62 -5.60 25.09
N LEU A 252 -3.29 -5.26 26.34
CA LEU A 252 -3.73 -4.01 26.96
C LEU A 252 -3.13 -2.77 26.27
N ALA A 253 -1.93 -2.88 25.70
CA ALA A 253 -1.36 -1.81 24.86
C ALA A 253 -2.23 -1.53 23.62
N ILE A 254 -2.73 -2.58 22.95
CA ILE A 254 -3.68 -2.43 21.83
C ILE A 254 -5.01 -1.84 22.33
N ARG A 255 -5.52 -2.35 23.47
CA ARG A 255 -6.75 -1.83 24.08
C ARG A 255 -6.66 -0.33 24.38
N SER A 256 -5.52 0.12 24.93
CA SER A 256 -5.28 1.54 25.21
C SER A 256 -5.36 2.43 23.97
N LEU A 257 -4.94 1.93 22.80
CA LEU A 257 -5.11 2.66 21.53
C LEU A 257 -6.60 2.82 21.19
N LEU A 258 -7.38 1.75 21.31
CA LEU A 258 -8.83 1.78 21.09
C LEU A 258 -9.52 2.73 22.09
N ASP A 259 -9.15 2.69 23.37
CA ASP A 259 -9.71 3.58 24.41
C ASP A 259 -9.44 5.06 24.15
N LYS A 260 -8.33 5.38 23.47
CA LYS A 260 -8.04 6.74 22.97
C LYS A 260 -8.85 7.12 21.74
N GLY A 261 -9.91 6.37 21.41
CA GLY A 261 -10.78 6.62 20.25
C GLY A 261 -10.18 6.19 18.92
N LYS A 262 -9.08 5.43 18.89
CA LYS A 262 -8.41 5.06 17.63
C LYS A 262 -9.13 3.93 16.92
N ARG A 263 -9.01 3.93 15.60
CA ARG A 263 -9.36 2.86 14.69
C ARG A 263 -8.12 2.03 14.43
N VAL A 264 -8.09 0.80 14.94
CA VAL A 264 -6.88 -0.02 15.02
C VAL A 264 -7.03 -1.26 14.16
N ALA A 265 -6.05 -1.55 13.30
CA ALA A 265 -6.00 -2.77 12.51
C ALA A 265 -4.91 -3.71 12.99
N LEU A 266 -5.25 -4.98 13.21
CA LEU A 266 -4.30 -6.06 13.45
C LEU A 266 -3.86 -6.65 12.11
N THR A 267 -2.56 -6.85 11.93
CA THR A 267 -2.04 -7.45 10.70
C THR A 267 -1.17 -8.68 10.89
N CYS A 268 -1.36 -9.62 9.96
CA CYS A 268 -0.50 -10.78 9.73
C CYS A 268 -0.53 -11.13 8.22
N PHE A 269 0.08 -12.24 7.83
CA PHE A 269 0.21 -12.66 6.44
C PHE A 269 -1.11 -13.16 5.85
N GLU A 270 -1.71 -14.17 6.49
CA GLU A 270 -2.72 -15.07 5.92
C GLU A 270 -3.95 -14.29 5.45
N LYS A 271 -4.51 -14.60 4.28
CA LYS A 271 -5.72 -13.90 3.82
C LYS A 271 -6.92 -14.29 4.68
N ASP A 272 -7.10 -15.59 4.94
CA ASP A 272 -8.20 -16.11 5.75
C ASP A 272 -7.98 -15.84 7.25
N PRO A 273 -8.87 -15.07 7.92
CA PRO A 273 -8.80 -14.89 9.37
C PRO A 273 -8.90 -16.21 10.14
N LYS A 274 -9.61 -17.23 9.63
CA LYS A 274 -9.78 -18.52 10.33
C LYS A 274 -8.49 -19.32 10.49
N GLN A 275 -7.50 -19.04 9.67
CA GLN A 275 -6.18 -19.70 9.70
C GLN A 275 -5.10 -18.76 10.24
N CYS A 276 -5.49 -17.71 10.96
CA CYS A 276 -4.57 -16.70 11.43
C CYS A 276 -4.73 -16.41 12.93
N HIS A 277 -3.61 -16.42 13.65
CA HIS A 277 -3.57 -16.10 15.08
C HIS A 277 -4.06 -14.70 15.43
N ARG A 278 -4.10 -13.78 14.45
CA ARG A 278 -4.68 -12.44 14.63
C ARG A 278 -6.15 -12.52 15.05
N THR A 279 -6.86 -13.59 14.70
CA THR A 279 -8.24 -13.82 15.14
C THR A 279 -8.30 -14.14 16.64
N CYS A 280 -7.38 -14.94 17.17
CA CYS A 280 -7.25 -15.16 18.62
C CYS A 280 -6.99 -13.84 19.35
N VAL A 281 -6.07 -13.02 18.83
CA VAL A 281 -5.79 -11.68 19.39
C VAL A 281 -7.04 -10.79 19.36
N ALA A 282 -7.74 -10.74 18.22
CA ALA A 282 -8.96 -9.95 18.08
C ALA A 282 -10.06 -10.42 19.04
N ASN A 283 -10.28 -11.73 19.15
CA ASN A 283 -11.27 -12.31 20.05
C ASN A 283 -10.96 -11.98 21.52
N ALA A 284 -9.70 -12.12 21.93
CA ALA A 284 -9.30 -11.75 23.29
C ALA A 284 -9.51 -10.26 23.59
N LEU A 285 -9.27 -9.36 22.62
CA LEU A 285 -9.58 -7.94 22.76
C LEU A 285 -11.09 -7.68 22.87
N MET A 286 -11.91 -8.41 22.13
CA MET A 286 -13.38 -8.28 22.17
C MET A 286 -13.99 -8.82 23.48
N GLN A 287 -13.30 -9.74 24.16
CA GLN A 287 -13.72 -10.31 25.44
C GLN A 287 -13.23 -9.53 26.66
N LEU A 288 -12.46 -8.45 26.47
CA LEU A 288 -12.08 -7.57 27.58
C LEU A 288 -13.32 -6.86 28.16
N PRO A 289 -13.34 -6.56 29.47
CA PRO A 289 -14.41 -5.79 30.08
C PRO A 289 -14.64 -4.45 29.36
N GLU A 290 -15.87 -3.94 29.42
CA GLU A 290 -16.22 -2.62 28.89
C GLU A 290 -15.83 -2.42 27.42
N THR A 291 -16.04 -3.45 26.60
CA THR A 291 -15.84 -3.37 25.14
C THR A 291 -17.01 -2.66 24.48
N ASP A 292 -16.72 -1.50 23.91
CA ASP A 292 -17.64 -0.56 23.26
C ASP A 292 -17.20 -0.23 21.81
N TYR A 293 -16.29 -1.02 21.25
CA TYR A 293 -15.93 -1.00 19.82
C TYR A 293 -16.42 -2.27 19.11
N LYS A 294 -16.54 -2.18 17.77
CA LYS A 294 -16.89 -3.32 16.92
C LYS A 294 -15.65 -3.93 16.27
N PHE A 295 -15.73 -5.21 15.92
CA PHE A 295 -14.72 -5.92 15.15
C PHE A 295 -15.15 -6.11 13.68
N LYS A 296 -14.22 -5.92 12.74
CA LYS A 296 -14.47 -6.13 11.30
C LYS A 296 -13.22 -6.68 10.58
N ASN A 297 -13.40 -7.68 9.72
CA ASN A 297 -12.35 -8.14 8.80
C ASN A 297 -12.33 -7.28 7.51
N LEU A 298 -11.13 -6.95 7.00
CA LEU A 298 -10.92 -6.09 5.83
C LEU A 298 -10.53 -6.82 4.55
#